data_AF-A0A973IAT7-F1
#
_entry.id   AF-A0A973IAT7-F1
#
_cell.length_a   1.000
_cell.length_b   1.000
_cell.length_c   1.000
_cell.angle_alpha   90.00
_cell.angle_beta   90.00
_cell.angle_gamma   90.00
#
_symmetry.space_group_name_H-M   'P 1'
#
loop_
_entity.id
_entity.type
_entity.pdbx_description
1 polymer ?
#
loop_
_entity_poly.entity_id
_entity_poly.type
_entity_poly.pdbx_seq_one_letter_code
_entity_poly.pdbx_strand_id
1 'polypeptide(L)'
;MENPTRPHRNFYGRLKGKALKQSQKGYISEDLAALSPGAVSWEDNPERKPLDLKARFGDRPVWLEVGFGGGEHLVHQAQANPDVAIIGCEPYINGVAMLLGKIR
;
A
#
# COMPACT_ATOMS: atom_id res chain seq x y z
N MET A 1 -20.09 12.60 18.10
CA MET A 1 -19.45 11.36 17.63
C MET A 1 -18.01 11.43 18.08
N GLU A 2 -17.56 10.49 18.91
CA GLU A 2 -16.16 10.45 19.36
C GLU A 2 -15.26 10.07 18.18
N ASN A 3 -14.29 10.93 17.87
CA ASN A 3 -13.28 10.58 16.87
C ASN A 3 -12.36 9.50 17.45
N PRO A 4 -12.10 8.40 16.72
CA PRO A 4 -11.21 7.37 17.21
C PRO A 4 -9.82 7.95 17.46
N THR A 5 -9.29 7.75 18.65
CA THR A 5 -7.91 8.17 18.99
C THR A 5 -6.93 7.22 18.31
N ARG A 6 -5.85 7.78 17.73
CA ARG A 6 -4.78 6.98 17.13
C ARG A 6 -4.12 6.13 18.23
N PRO A 7 -4.22 4.79 18.19
CA PRO A 7 -3.62 3.96 19.21
C PRO A 7 -2.10 3.99 19.07
N HIS A 8 -1.40 4.04 20.19
CA HIS A 8 0.04 3.79 20.22
C HIS A 8 0.29 2.34 19.78
N ARG A 9 1.10 2.14 18.74
CA ARG A 9 1.46 0.81 18.24
C ARG A 9 2.95 0.61 18.38
N ASN A 10 3.34 -0.51 19.00
CA ASN A 10 4.74 -0.91 19.00
C ASN A 10 5.12 -1.32 17.57
N PHE A 11 6.17 -0.69 17.05
CA PHE A 11 6.72 -1.03 15.74
C PHE A 11 7.90 -1.97 15.90
N TYR A 12 7.82 -3.11 15.23
CA TYR A 12 8.90 -4.10 15.18
C TYR A 12 9.35 -4.22 13.72
N GLY A 13 10.66 -4.05 13.47
CA GLY A 13 11.24 -4.18 12.13
C GLY A 13 11.88 -2.89 11.61
N ARG A 14 12.04 -2.78 10.28
CA ARG A 14 12.70 -1.64 9.61
C ARG A 14 11.68 -0.84 8.82
N LEU A 15 11.56 0.46 9.11
CA LEU A 15 10.75 1.40 8.32
C LEU A 15 11.47 1.88 7.05
N LYS A 16 12.80 1.94 7.10
CA LYS A 16 13.63 2.48 6.03
C LYS A 16 14.97 1.76 6.00
N GLY A 17 15.50 1.59 4.79
CA GLY A 17 16.81 1.00 4.55
C GLY A 17 17.84 2.07 4.21
N LYS A 18 18.65 1.76 3.19
CA LYS A 18 19.54 2.75 2.57
C LYS A 18 18.72 3.91 2.00
N ALA A 19 19.38 5.04 1.80
CA ALA A 19 18.79 6.19 1.12
C ALA A 19 18.16 5.78 -0.22
N LEU A 20 16.93 6.24 -0.46
CA LEU A 20 16.25 6.02 -1.72
C LEU A 20 17.02 6.70 -2.85
N LYS A 21 17.21 5.98 -3.97
CA LYS A 21 17.73 6.56 -5.20
C LYS A 21 16.77 7.64 -5.71
N GLN A 22 17.28 8.57 -6.52
CA GLN A 22 16.45 9.65 -7.06
C GLN A 22 15.23 9.12 -7.84
N SER A 23 15.40 8.06 -8.62
CA SER A 23 14.30 7.40 -9.33
C SER A 23 13.24 6.84 -8.38
N GLN A 24 13.64 6.17 -7.30
CA GLN A 24 12.72 5.62 -6.29
C GLN A 24 11.90 6.69 -5.59
N LYS A 25 12.48 7.87 -5.35
CA LYS A 25 11.73 9.01 -4.84
C LYS A 25 10.68 9.48 -5.85
N GLY A 26 11.08 9.56 -7.13
CA GLY A 26 10.18 9.90 -8.24
C GLY A 26 8.98 8.95 -8.33
N TYR A 27 9.23 7.64 -8.27
CA TYR A 27 8.16 6.62 -8.32
C TYR A 27 7.14 6.82 -7.19
N ILE A 28 7.62 7.07 -5.96
CA ILE A 28 6.75 7.32 -4.82
C ILE A 28 5.93 8.60 -5.03
N SER A 29 6.54 9.70 -5.46
CA SER A 29 5.83 10.97 -5.62
C SER A 29 4.85 10.98 -6.78
N GLU A 30 5.14 10.25 -7.86
CA GLU A 30 4.36 10.27 -9.10
C GLU A 30 3.28 9.19 -9.13
N ASP A 31 3.60 7.97 -8.69
CA ASP A 31 2.77 6.79 -8.98
C ASP A 31 1.94 6.33 -7.77
N LEU A 32 2.48 6.47 -6.55
CA LEU A 32 1.89 5.85 -5.37
C LEU A 32 0.47 6.33 -5.09
N ALA A 33 0.20 7.62 -5.28
CA ALA A 33 -1.10 8.21 -5.02
C ALA A 33 -2.20 7.60 -5.91
N ALA A 34 -1.91 7.39 -7.20
CA ALA A 34 -2.86 6.83 -8.16
C ALA A 34 -3.10 5.32 -7.96
N LEU A 35 -2.11 4.62 -7.39
CA LEU A 35 -2.18 3.18 -7.13
C LEU A 35 -2.77 2.85 -5.75
N SER A 36 -2.67 3.76 -4.78
CA SER A 36 -3.23 3.59 -3.43
C SER A 36 -4.75 3.34 -3.43
N PRO A 37 -5.30 2.58 -2.46
CA PRO A 37 -6.74 2.38 -2.33
C PRO A 37 -7.50 3.61 -1.81
N GLY A 38 -6.82 4.73 -1.53
CA GLY A 38 -7.42 6.01 -1.13
C GLY A 38 -7.01 6.45 0.28
N ALA A 39 -7.98 6.99 1.03
CA ALA A 39 -7.78 7.64 2.33
C ALA A 39 -7.47 6.63 3.47
N VAL A 40 -6.23 6.14 3.49
CA VAL A 40 -5.73 5.17 4.49
C VAL A 40 -5.07 5.84 5.71
N SER A 41 -4.60 7.08 5.56
CA SER A 41 -3.90 7.82 6.62
C SER A 41 -4.89 8.30 7.71
N TRP A 42 -4.40 8.69 8.89
CA TRP A 42 -5.27 9.27 9.93
C TRP A 42 -5.72 10.68 9.55
N GLU A 43 -4.91 11.36 8.74
CA GLU A 43 -5.11 12.71 8.26
C GLU A 43 -6.22 12.75 7.19
N ASP A 44 -6.20 11.82 6.24
CA ASP A 44 -7.18 11.75 5.15
C ASP A 44 -8.49 11.05 5.56
N ASN A 45 -8.45 10.19 6.59
CA ASN A 45 -9.61 9.44 7.09
C ASN A 45 -9.65 9.45 8.62
N PRO A 46 -9.95 10.60 9.25
CA PRO A 46 -9.93 10.76 10.70
C PRO A 46 -11.04 9.96 11.41
N GLU A 47 -12.19 9.80 10.75
CA GLU A 47 -13.35 9.05 11.28
C GLU A 47 -13.23 7.53 11.08
N ARG A 48 -12.18 7.05 10.42
CA ARG A 48 -11.98 5.62 10.11
C ARG A 48 -13.14 4.98 9.36
N LYS A 49 -13.70 5.72 8.39
CA LYS A 49 -14.71 5.21 7.46
C LYS A 49 -14.10 4.08 6.61
N PRO A 50 -14.78 2.91 6.46
CA PRO A 50 -14.31 1.85 5.57
C PRO A 50 -14.11 2.37 4.14
N LEU A 51 -13.06 1.89 3.47
CA LEU A 51 -12.81 2.22 2.08
C LEU A 51 -13.88 1.58 1.18
N ASP A 52 -14.31 2.30 0.15
CA ASP A 52 -15.20 1.75 -0.88
C ASP A 52 -14.39 0.92 -1.88
N LEU A 53 -14.14 -0.34 -1.50
CA LEU A 53 -13.42 -1.29 -2.32
C LEU A 53 -14.19 -1.65 -3.60
N LYS A 54 -15.52 -1.59 -3.58
CA LYS A 54 -16.34 -1.87 -4.75
C LYS A 54 -16.19 -0.78 -5.81
N ALA A 55 -16.19 0.49 -5.40
CA ALA A 55 -15.90 1.60 -6.31
C ALA A 55 -14.48 1.52 -6.90
N ARG A 56 -13.51 1.03 -6.13
CA ARG A 56 -12.11 0.91 -6.59
C ARG A 56 -11.84 -0.30 -7.47
N PHE A 57 -12.39 -1.46 -7.12
CA PHE A 57 -12.00 -2.76 -7.69
C PHE A 57 -13.13 -3.48 -8.44
N GLY A 58 -14.37 -2.98 -8.38
CA GLY A 58 -15.56 -3.64 -8.93
C GLY A 58 -15.97 -4.84 -8.08
N ASP A 59 -16.51 -5.88 -8.72
CA ASP A 59 -16.94 -7.12 -8.05
C ASP A 59 -15.80 -8.16 -7.91
N ARG A 60 -14.54 -7.76 -8.18
CA ARG A 60 -13.37 -8.64 -8.05
C ARG A 60 -13.15 -9.03 -6.58
N PRO A 61 -12.78 -10.29 -6.28
CA PRO A 61 -12.26 -10.65 -4.97
C PRO A 61 -11.07 -9.75 -4.60
N VAL A 62 -11.02 -9.29 -3.35
CA VAL A 62 -9.93 -8.44 -2.87
C VAL A 62 -9.04 -9.22 -1.92
N TRP A 63 -7.75 -9.30 -2.24
CA TRP A 63 -6.72 -9.88 -1.38
C TRP A 63 -5.88 -8.78 -0.75
N LEU A 64 -5.42 -9.01 0.49
CA LEU A 64 -4.53 -8.13 1.22
C LEU A 64 -3.24 -8.88 1.54
N GLU A 65 -2.10 -8.35 1.08
CA GLU A 65 -0.78 -8.82 1.47
C GLU A 65 -0.15 -7.83 2.44
N VAL A 66 0.09 -8.28 3.68
CA VAL A 66 0.73 -7.47 4.73
C VAL A 66 2.20 -7.87 4.82
N GLY A 67 3.10 -6.89 4.70
CA GLY A 67 4.54 -7.10 4.72
C GLY A 67 5.06 -7.70 3.41
N PHE A 68 4.68 -7.12 2.27
CA PHE A 68 5.05 -7.63 0.93
C PHE A 68 6.55 -7.52 0.60
N GLY A 69 7.35 -6.85 1.45
CA GLY A 69 8.78 -6.69 1.24
C GLY A 69 9.10 -5.94 -0.05
N GLY A 70 9.82 -6.58 -0.98
CA GLY A 70 10.14 -6.02 -2.29
C GLY A 70 9.01 -6.11 -3.32
N GLY A 71 7.91 -6.79 -2.99
CA GLY A 71 6.74 -6.96 -3.84
C GLY A 71 6.82 -8.13 -4.82
N GLU A 72 7.84 -8.99 -4.73
CA GLU A 72 8.01 -10.14 -5.63
C GLU A 72 6.81 -11.08 -5.60
N HIS A 73 6.34 -11.44 -4.41
CA HIS A 73 5.19 -12.32 -4.23
C HIS A 73 3.90 -11.64 -4.70
N LEU A 74 3.68 -10.39 -4.31
CA LEU A 74 2.53 -9.59 -4.73
C LEU A 74 2.40 -9.52 -6.26
N VAL A 75 3.50 -9.23 -6.98
CA VAL A 75 3.52 -9.18 -8.44
C VAL A 75 3.21 -10.54 -9.05
N HIS A 76 3.81 -11.61 -8.51
CA HIS A 76 3.53 -12.97 -8.96
C HIS A 76 2.03 -13.32 -8.81
N GLN A 77 1.43 -13.00 -7.66
CA GLN A 77 0.02 -13.25 -7.41
C GLN A 77 -0.87 -12.42 -8.35
N ALA A 78 -0.53 -11.17 -8.61
CA ALA A 78 -1.29 -10.31 -9.52
C ALA A 78 -1.25 -10.83 -10.98
N GLN A 79 -0.13 -11.40 -11.41
CA GLN A 79 0.00 -12.02 -12.73
C GLN A 79 -0.74 -13.35 -12.83
N ALA A 80 -0.68 -14.17 -11.77
CA ALA A 80 -1.32 -15.48 -11.74
C ALA A 80 -2.85 -15.41 -11.56
N ASN A 81 -3.37 -14.32 -11.00
CA ASN A 81 -4.79 -14.15 -10.67
C ASN A 81 -5.33 -12.80 -11.20
N PRO A 82 -5.47 -12.63 -12.53
CA PRO A 82 -5.84 -11.35 -13.15
C PRO A 82 -7.26 -10.87 -12.82
N ASP A 83 -8.12 -11.77 -12.35
CA ASP A 83 -9.48 -11.51 -11.89
C ASP A 83 -9.55 -11.04 -10.43
N VAL A 84 -8.44 -11.08 -9.69
CA VAL A 84 -8.34 -10.64 -8.30
C VAL A 84 -7.76 -9.22 -8.22
N ALA A 85 -8.27 -8.42 -7.28
CA ALA A 85 -7.65 -7.17 -6.89
C ALA A 85 -6.75 -7.39 -5.67
N ILE A 86 -5.51 -6.92 -5.72
CA ILE A 86 -4.56 -7.11 -4.61
C ILE A 86 -4.17 -5.75 -4.01
N ILE A 87 -4.31 -5.63 -2.70
CA ILE A 87 -3.81 -4.51 -1.90
C ILE A 87 -2.53 -4.96 -1.20
N GLY A 88 -1.44 -4.24 -1.43
CA GLY A 88 -0.19 -4.40 -0.67
C GLY A 88 -0.10 -3.40 0.48
N CYS A 89 0.26 -3.87 1.67
CA CYS A 89 0.57 -3.03 2.82
C CYS A 89 1.99 -3.28 3.31
N GLU A 90 2.87 -2.27 3.21
CA GLU A 90 4.27 -2.40 3.63
C GLU A 90 4.74 -1.14 4.37
N PRO A 91 5.15 -1.25 5.64
CA PRO A 91 5.75 -0.13 6.37
C PRO A 91 7.17 0.24 5.90
N TYR A 92 7.88 -0.67 5.22
CA TYR A 92 9.20 -0.46 4.67
C TYR A 92 9.16 0.32 3.35
N ILE A 93 9.43 1.63 3.40
CA ILE A 93 9.29 2.53 2.23
C ILE A 93 10.15 2.14 1.02
N ASN A 94 11.31 1.53 1.25
CA ASN A 94 12.16 1.03 0.17
C ASN A 94 11.50 -0.15 -0.55
N GLY A 95 10.74 -0.99 0.16
CA GLY A 95 9.95 -2.08 -0.40
C GLY A 95 8.84 -1.56 -1.30
N VAL A 96 8.11 -0.53 -0.84
CA VAL A 96 7.13 0.19 -1.67
C VAL A 96 7.77 0.73 -2.96
N ALA A 97 8.92 1.39 -2.86
CA ALA A 97 9.63 1.90 -4.04
C ALA A 97 10.10 0.78 -5.00
N MET A 98 10.49 -0.38 -4.46
CA MET A 98 10.86 -1.54 -5.27
C MET A 98 9.65 -2.09 -6.03
N LEU A 99 8.50 -2.24 -5.35
CA LEU A 99 7.27 -2.68 -5.99
C LEU A 99 6.85 -1.73 -7.11
N LEU A 100 6.81 -0.41 -6.85
CA LEU A 100 6.48 0.60 -7.87
C LEU A 100 7.37 0.47 -9.10
N GLY A 101 8.68 0.25 -8.90
CA GLY A 101 9.60 0.02 -10.02
C GLY A 101 9.37 -1.28 -10.81
N LYS A 102 8.65 -2.28 -10.26
CA LYS A 102 8.29 -3.52 -10.95
C LYS A 102 6.97 -3.44 -11.73
N ILE A 103 6.08 -2.52 -11.33
CA ILE A 103 4.71 -2.41 -11.88
C ILE A 103 4.49 -1.14 -12.72
N ARG A 104 5.55 -0.36 -12.94
CA ARG A 104 5.55 0.80 -13.81
C ARG A 104 5.70 0.39 -15.28
#